data_AF-A0A841AIJ3-F1
#
_entry.id   AF-A0A841AIJ3-F1
#
_cell.length_a   1.000
_cell.length_b   1.000
_cell.length_c   1.000
_cell.angle_alpha   90.00
_cell.angle_beta   90.00
_cell.angle_gamma   90.00
#
_symmetry.space_group_name_H-M   'P 1'
#
loop_
_entity.id
_entity.type
_entity.pdbx_description
1 polymer ?
#
loop_
_entity_poly.entity_id
_entity_poly.type
_entity_poly.pdbx_seq_one_letter_code
_entity_poly.pdbx_strand_id
1 'polypeptide(L)'
;MADSPRQLPPPADPRMLAVLVVVTYAAAVIALWGFVSLALDVNVVAQTDAGPLLGPAMVLASVVVTFVALLRVRRRRSPVVAGVLAAASVYVVMLVVGAVGYTLIRADAAWLVLFVGAYALSPFVLGAAVLAGAAVVVMWASTRR
;
A
#
# COMPACT_ATOMS: atom_id res chain seq x y z
N MET A 1 36.87 16.80 37.47
CA MET A 1 35.70 16.96 36.57
C MET A 1 35.16 15.56 36.32
N ALA A 2 34.03 15.21 36.94
CA ALA A 2 33.40 13.92 36.73
C ALA A 2 32.60 13.98 35.43
N ASP A 3 32.89 13.09 34.49
CA ASP A 3 32.09 12.94 33.27
C ASP A 3 30.65 12.58 33.66
N SER A 4 29.72 13.49 33.40
CA SER A 4 28.29 13.21 33.53
C SER A 4 27.96 11.97 32.67
N PRO A 5 27.34 10.92 33.23
CA PRO A 5 27.06 9.72 32.47
C PRO A 5 26.21 10.08 31.25
N ARG A 6 26.73 9.82 30.05
CA ARG A 6 26.06 10.11 28.78
C ARG A 6 24.67 9.45 28.80
N GLN A 7 23.64 10.28 28.93
CA GLN A 7 22.26 9.84 28.88
C GLN A 7 21.98 9.39 27.44
N LEU A 8 21.85 8.08 27.23
CA LEU A 8 21.50 7.54 25.93
C LEU A 8 20.05 7.95 25.60
N PRO A 9 19.75 8.32 24.34
CA PRO A 9 18.39 8.63 23.95
C PRO A 9 17.46 7.42 24.18
N PRO A 10 16.18 7.65 24.55
CA PRO A 10 15.23 6.58 24.76
C PRO A 10 15.05 5.75 23.48
N PRO A 11 14.80 4.43 23.60
CA PRO A 11 14.61 3.55 22.45
C PRO A 11 13.43 4.03 21.60
N ALA A 12 13.61 4.05 20.28
CA ALA A 12 12.59 4.49 19.34
C ALA A 12 11.33 3.60 19.43
N ASP A 13 10.15 4.22 19.57
CA ASP A 13 8.89 3.48 19.60
C ASP A 13 8.63 2.84 18.22
N PRO A 14 8.55 1.50 18.13
CA PRO A 14 8.29 0.82 16.86
C PRO A 14 6.93 1.15 16.23
N ARG A 15 5.96 1.60 17.02
CA ARG A 15 4.66 2.05 16.50
C ARG A 15 4.82 3.35 15.72
N MET A 16 5.65 4.26 16.21
CA MET A 16 5.93 5.52 15.53
C MET A 16 6.62 5.27 14.19
N LEU A 17 7.56 4.32 14.14
CA LEU A 17 8.20 3.93 12.88
C LEU A 17 7.19 3.32 11.89
N ALA A 18 6.27 2.46 12.35
CA ALA A 18 5.21 1.93 11.48
C ALA A 18 4.30 3.04 10.91
N VAL A 19 3.96 4.04 11.73
CA VAL A 19 3.17 5.21 11.30
C VAL A 19 3.93 6.02 10.25
N LEU A 20 5.20 6.33 10.48
CA LEU A 20 6.02 7.06 9.52
C LEU A 20 6.10 6.32 8.19
N VAL A 21 6.39 5.02 8.22
CA VAL A 21 6.51 4.20 7.01
C VAL A 21 5.19 4.13 6.25
N VAL A 22 4.03 4.01 6.93
CA VAL A 22 2.74 3.96 6.23
C VAL A 22 2.37 5.31 5.62
N VAL A 23 2.69 6.43 6.29
CA VAL A 23 2.47 7.77 5.73
C VAL A 23 3.34 7.99 4.50
N THR A 24 4.62 7.59 4.56
CA THR A 24 5.52 7.61 3.40
C THR A 24 5.00 6.72 2.28
N TYR A 25 4.48 5.53 2.58
CA TYR A 25 3.85 4.64 1.60
C TYR A 25 2.66 5.31 0.92
N ALA A 26 1.74 5.91 1.68
CA ALA A 26 0.58 6.61 1.14
C ALA A 26 0.99 7.74 0.18
N ALA A 27 1.94 8.58 0.60
CA ALA A 27 2.49 9.64 -0.24
C ALA A 27 3.15 9.11 -1.52
N ALA A 28 3.92 8.01 -1.41
CA ALA A 28 4.57 7.39 -2.55
C ALA A 28 3.57 6.79 -3.55
N VAL A 29 2.47 6.18 -3.08
CA VAL A 29 1.39 5.68 -3.95
C VAL A 29 0.72 6.81 -4.70
N ILE A 30 0.35 7.90 -4.00
CA ILE A 30 -0.29 9.07 -4.62
C ILE A 30 0.65 9.69 -5.66
N ALA A 31 1.93 9.87 -5.32
CA ALA A 31 2.92 10.40 -6.24
C ALA A 31 3.11 9.48 -7.46
N LEU A 32 3.25 8.17 -7.24
CA LEU A 32 3.37 7.18 -8.32
C LEU A 32 2.18 7.24 -9.26
N TRP A 33 0.96 7.30 -8.73
CA TRP A 33 -0.25 7.38 -9.54
C TRP A 33 -0.30 8.66 -10.36
N GLY A 34 0.08 9.81 -9.78
CA GLY A 34 0.20 11.07 -10.50
C GLY A 34 1.23 10.99 -11.63
N PHE A 35 2.43 10.47 -11.35
CA PHE A 35 3.47 10.33 -12.37
C PHE A 35 3.09 9.36 -13.49
N VAL A 36 2.54 8.19 -13.15
CA VAL A 36 2.09 7.20 -14.15
C VAL A 36 0.97 7.78 -15.01
N SER A 37 0.04 8.51 -14.40
CA SER A 37 -1.05 9.15 -15.13
C SER A 37 -0.53 10.20 -16.11
N LEU A 38 0.40 11.06 -15.69
CA LEU A 38 1.04 12.05 -16.57
C LEU A 38 1.92 11.42 -17.65
N ALA A 39 2.64 10.35 -17.33
CA ALA A 39 3.60 9.74 -18.24
C ALA A 39 2.92 8.89 -19.32
N LEU A 40 1.82 8.21 -18.98
CA LEU A 40 1.11 7.33 -19.90
C LEU A 40 -0.13 8.00 -20.51
N ASP A 41 -0.48 9.22 -20.07
CA ASP A 41 -1.71 9.93 -20.43
C ASP A 41 -2.98 9.06 -20.23
N VAL A 42 -2.94 8.24 -19.16
CA VAL A 42 -4.04 7.37 -18.78
C VAL A 42 -4.62 7.78 -17.44
N ASN A 43 -5.94 7.67 -17.33
CA ASN A 43 -6.62 7.85 -16.06
C ASN A 43 -6.43 6.63 -15.17
N VAL A 44 -6.25 6.88 -13.87
CA VAL A 44 -6.15 5.85 -12.82
C VAL A 44 -7.34 4.88 -12.88
N VAL A 45 -8.53 5.43 -13.17
CA VAL A 45 -9.73 4.67 -13.50
C VAL A 45 -10.20 5.12 -14.88
N ALA A 46 -10.05 4.26 -15.87
CA ALA A 46 -10.32 4.58 -17.27
C ALA A 46 -11.82 4.72 -17.59
N GLN A 47 -12.70 4.14 -16.76
CA GLN A 47 -14.14 4.22 -16.98
C GLN A 47 -14.68 5.56 -16.46
N THR A 48 -15.20 6.38 -17.37
CA THR A 48 -15.84 7.67 -17.06
C THR A 48 -17.05 7.54 -16.14
N ASP A 49 -17.67 6.36 -16.13
CA ASP A 49 -18.82 6.01 -15.26
C ASP A 49 -18.41 5.53 -13.86
N ALA A 50 -17.10 5.34 -13.62
CA ALA A 50 -16.64 4.98 -12.29
C ALA A 50 -16.72 6.22 -11.38
N GLY A 51 -17.43 6.09 -10.26
CA GLY A 51 -17.56 7.18 -9.31
C GLY A 51 -16.19 7.70 -8.83
N PRO A 52 -16.06 9.03 -8.59
CA PRO A 52 -14.77 9.68 -8.32
C PRO A 52 -14.07 9.17 -7.04
N LEU A 53 -14.79 8.44 -6.19
CA LEU A 53 -14.30 7.90 -4.93
C LEU A 53 -13.64 6.52 -5.06
N LEU A 54 -13.72 5.86 -6.22
CA LEU A 54 -13.18 4.49 -6.37
C LEU A 54 -11.65 4.44 -6.20
N GLY A 55 -10.93 5.33 -6.89
CA GLY A 55 -9.47 5.47 -6.73
C GLY A 55 -9.05 5.77 -5.29
N PRO A 56 -9.60 6.82 -4.64
CA PRO A 56 -9.35 7.13 -3.24
C PRO A 56 -9.66 5.96 -2.28
N ALA A 57 -10.76 5.23 -2.50
CA ALA A 57 -11.13 4.08 -1.68
C ALA A 57 -10.10 2.93 -1.80
N MET A 58 -9.60 2.66 -3.02
CA MET A 58 -8.57 1.65 -3.24
C MET A 58 -7.25 2.00 -2.52
N VAL A 59 -6.84 3.27 -2.57
CA VAL A 59 -5.63 3.74 -1.86
C VAL A 59 -5.82 3.66 -0.35
N LEU A 60 -6.98 4.06 0.18
CA LEU A 60 -7.25 3.93 1.62
C LEU A 60 -7.20 2.46 2.07
N ALA A 61 -7.77 1.56 1.29
CA ALA A 61 -7.73 0.14 1.60
C ALA A 61 -6.30 -0.41 1.58
N SER A 62 -5.46 -0.02 0.61
CA SER A 62 -4.06 -0.44 0.56
C SER A 62 -3.24 0.11 1.72
N VAL A 63 -3.49 1.35 2.14
CA VAL A 63 -2.86 1.97 3.32
C VAL A 63 -3.20 1.19 4.59
N VAL A 64 -4.47 0.83 4.81
CA VAL A 64 -4.90 0.04 5.97
C VAL A 64 -4.22 -1.33 5.99
N VAL A 65 -4.22 -2.03 4.85
CA VAL A 65 -3.55 -3.35 4.72
C VAL A 65 -2.06 -3.25 4.99
N THR A 66 -1.40 -2.24 4.41
CA THR A 66 0.04 -2.01 4.59
C THR A 66 0.36 -1.70 6.05
N PHE A 67 -0.42 -0.85 6.72
CA PHE A 67 -0.26 -0.56 8.14
C PHE A 67 -0.34 -1.84 8.99
N VAL A 68 -1.36 -2.67 8.75
CA VAL A 68 -1.53 -3.95 9.45
C VAL A 68 -0.37 -4.90 9.16
N ALA A 69 0.16 -4.93 7.93
CA ALA A 69 1.33 -5.72 7.58
C ALA A 69 2.59 -5.26 8.34
N LEU A 70 2.82 -3.94 8.43
CA LEU A 70 3.92 -3.34 9.18
C LEU A 70 3.85 -3.67 10.67
N LEU A 71 2.66 -3.64 11.28
CA LEU A 71 2.48 -4.05 12.69
C LEU A 71 2.77 -5.55 12.91
N ARG A 72 2.52 -6.38 11.90
CA ARG A 72 2.70 -7.84 11.98
C ARG A 72 4.10 -8.32 11.58
N VAL A 73 4.91 -7.49 10.93
CA VAL A 73 6.22 -7.88 10.38
C VAL A 73 7.16 -8.47 11.43
N ARG A 74 7.07 -8.00 12.68
CA ARG A 74 7.88 -8.46 13.81
C ARG A 74 7.69 -9.94 14.16
N ARG A 75 6.54 -10.53 13.79
CA ARG A 75 6.25 -11.94 14.04
C ARG A 75 6.84 -12.88 12.99
N ARG A 76 7.40 -12.35 11.89
CA ARG A 76 7.89 -13.14 10.75
C ARG A 76 9.41 -13.30 10.80
N ARG A 77 9.90 -14.50 10.50
CA ARG A 77 11.34 -14.81 10.43
C ARG A 77 12.03 -14.30 9.17
N SER A 78 11.31 -14.28 8.03
CA SER A 78 11.85 -13.86 6.72
C SER A 78 11.23 -12.53 6.27
N PRO A 79 12.05 -11.50 5.94
CA PRO A 79 11.55 -10.21 5.44
C PRO A 79 10.95 -10.33 4.05
N VAL A 80 11.52 -11.22 3.22
CA VAL A 80 11.06 -11.43 1.84
C VAL A 80 9.65 -12.01 1.85
N VAL A 81 9.40 -13.03 2.69
CA VAL A 81 8.06 -13.61 2.82
C VAL A 81 7.06 -12.57 3.33
N ALA A 82 7.46 -11.74 4.30
CA ALA A 82 6.59 -10.68 4.81
C ALA A 82 6.27 -9.62 3.74
N GLY A 83 7.28 -9.20 2.96
CA GLY A 83 7.10 -8.25 1.86
C GLY A 83 6.23 -8.80 0.74
N VAL A 84 6.45 -10.05 0.32
CA VAL A 84 5.63 -10.71 -0.71
C VAL A 84 4.19 -10.85 -0.25
N LEU A 85 3.95 -11.25 1.01
CA LEU A 85 2.60 -11.33 1.56
C LEU A 85 1.91 -9.97 1.63
N ALA A 86 2.65 -8.90 1.98
CA ALA A 86 2.12 -7.54 1.99
C ALA A 86 1.75 -7.06 0.58
N ALA A 87 2.64 -7.25 -0.39
CA ALA A 87 2.40 -6.93 -1.79
C ALA A 87 1.17 -7.68 -2.33
N ALA A 88 1.11 -9.00 -2.11
CA ALA A 88 -0.03 -9.81 -2.52
C ALA A 88 -1.34 -9.37 -1.83
N SER A 89 -1.29 -9.05 -0.54
CA SER A 89 -2.48 -8.60 0.21
C SER A 89 -3.01 -7.27 -0.32
N VAL A 90 -2.12 -6.31 -0.59
CA VAL A 90 -2.49 -5.01 -1.17
C VAL A 90 -3.08 -5.20 -2.57
N TYR A 91 -2.42 -6.00 -3.41
CA TYR A 91 -2.89 -6.32 -4.76
C TYR A 91 -4.31 -6.87 -4.74
N VAL A 92 -4.55 -7.91 -3.93
CA VAL A 92 -5.87 -8.54 -3.81
C VAL A 92 -6.91 -7.57 -3.26
N VAL A 93 -6.60 -6.82 -2.19
CA VAL A 93 -7.56 -5.86 -1.61
C VAL A 93 -7.93 -4.77 -2.59
N MET A 94 -6.98 -4.23 -3.35
CA MET A 94 -7.29 -3.19 -4.33
C MET A 94 -8.20 -3.73 -5.43
N LEU A 95 -7.95 -4.94 -5.93
CA LEU A 95 -8.83 -5.58 -6.92
C LEU A 95 -10.22 -5.85 -6.36
N VAL A 96 -10.33 -6.33 -5.12
CA VAL A 96 -11.62 -6.57 -4.45
C VAL A 96 -12.38 -5.26 -4.27
N VAL A 97 -11.74 -4.21 -3.75
CA VAL A 97 -12.37 -2.90 -3.55
C VAL A 97 -12.79 -2.27 -4.87
N GLY A 98 -11.95 -2.37 -5.91
CA GLY A 98 -12.30 -1.88 -7.25
C GLY A 98 -13.46 -2.65 -7.87
N ALA A 99 -13.45 -3.99 -7.81
CA ALA A 99 -14.52 -4.83 -8.35
C ALA A 99 -15.85 -4.61 -7.61
N VAL A 100 -15.83 -4.60 -6.28
CA VAL A 100 -17.03 -4.36 -5.46
C VAL A 100 -17.53 -2.93 -5.64
N GLY A 101 -16.64 -1.94 -5.58
CA GLY A 101 -17.01 -0.54 -5.76
C GLY A 101 -17.64 -0.28 -7.13
N TYR A 102 -17.06 -0.84 -8.18
CA TYR A 102 -17.55 -0.63 -9.54
C TYR A 102 -18.88 -1.33 -9.82
N THR A 103 -19.05 -2.55 -9.31
CA THR A 103 -20.30 -3.32 -9.47
C THR A 103 -21.48 -2.69 -8.73
N LEU A 104 -21.23 -2.11 -7.54
CA LEU A 104 -22.26 -1.35 -6.82
C LEU A 104 -22.72 -0.10 -7.59
N ILE A 105 -21.80 0.57 -8.30
CA ILE A 105 -22.11 1.77 -9.08
C ILE A 105 -22.88 1.40 -10.37
N ARG A 106 -22.46 0.33 -11.04
CA ARG A 106 -23.04 -0.09 -12.33
C ARG A 106 -24.26 -1.02 -12.20
N ALA A 107 -24.56 -1.48 -10.98
CA ALA A 107 -25.65 -2.41 -10.65
C ALA A 107 -25.64 -3.71 -11.49
N ASP A 108 -24.45 -4.14 -11.92
CA ASP A 108 -24.25 -5.31 -12.80
C ASP A 108 -23.16 -6.21 -12.23
N ALA A 109 -23.51 -7.46 -11.94
CA ALA A 109 -22.65 -8.46 -11.32
C ALA A 109 -21.55 -8.99 -12.27
N ALA A 110 -21.73 -8.89 -13.59
CA ALA A 110 -20.72 -9.33 -14.56
C ALA A 110 -19.39 -8.57 -14.40
N TRP A 111 -19.48 -7.33 -13.90
CA TRP A 111 -18.32 -6.48 -13.69
C TRP A 111 -17.41 -6.91 -12.53
N LEU A 112 -17.85 -7.83 -11.66
CA LEU A 112 -16.98 -8.37 -10.60
C LEU A 112 -15.75 -9.07 -11.22
N VAL A 113 -15.96 -9.79 -12.33
CA VAL A 113 -14.91 -10.56 -13.00
C VAL A 113 -14.19 -9.69 -14.03
N LEU A 114 -14.93 -8.88 -14.79
CA LEU A 114 -14.36 -8.04 -15.86
C LEU A 114 -13.42 -6.95 -15.29
N PHE A 115 -13.76 -6.36 -14.15
CA PHE A 115 -12.88 -5.38 -13.50
C PHE A 115 -11.54 -6.00 -13.11
N VAL A 116 -11.58 -7.20 -12.52
CA VAL A 116 -10.37 -7.93 -12.13
C VAL A 116 -9.53 -8.22 -13.37
N GLY A 117 -10.11 -8.69 -14.47
CA GLY A 117 -9.38 -8.94 -15.71
C GLY A 117 -8.74 -7.68 -16.30
N ALA A 118 -9.46 -6.56 -16.30
CA ALA A 118 -8.98 -5.30 -16.87
C ALA A 118 -7.90 -4.62 -16.00
N TYR A 119 -8.00 -4.71 -14.67
CA TYR A 119 -7.13 -3.99 -13.74
C TYR A 119 -6.06 -4.86 -13.07
N ALA A 120 -6.07 -6.18 -13.28
CA ALA A 120 -5.08 -7.10 -12.72
C ALA A 120 -3.64 -6.73 -13.11
N LEU A 121 -3.41 -6.24 -14.33
CA LEU A 121 -2.10 -5.82 -14.82
C LEU A 121 -1.94 -4.30 -14.86
N SER A 122 -2.81 -3.57 -14.17
CA SER A 122 -2.75 -2.12 -14.11
C SER A 122 -1.44 -1.67 -13.45
N PRO A 123 -0.70 -0.71 -14.07
CA PRO A 123 0.54 -0.19 -13.48
C PRO A 123 0.28 0.47 -12.13
N PHE A 124 -0.93 0.98 -11.90
CA PHE A 124 -1.35 1.59 -10.64
C PHE A 124 -1.43 0.58 -9.49
N VAL A 125 -2.06 -0.57 -9.74
CA VAL A 125 -2.25 -1.63 -8.74
C VAL A 125 -0.94 -2.36 -8.49
N LEU A 126 -0.20 -2.70 -9.55
CA LEU A 126 1.11 -3.34 -9.45
C LEU A 126 2.11 -2.45 -8.71
N GLY A 127 2.15 -1.17 -9.04
CA GLY A 127 2.99 -0.19 -8.38
C GLY A 127 2.72 -0.06 -6.89
N ALA A 128 1.45 0.05 -6.50
CA ALA A 128 1.06 0.12 -5.09
C ALA A 128 1.40 -1.16 -4.31
N ALA A 129 1.26 -2.33 -4.93
CA ALA A 129 1.63 -3.62 -4.34
C ALA A 129 3.15 -3.74 -4.13
N VAL A 130 3.95 -3.37 -5.14
CA VAL A 130 5.42 -3.38 -5.05
C VAL A 130 5.90 -2.43 -3.95
N LEU A 131 5.35 -1.21 -3.90
CA LEU A 131 5.67 -0.24 -2.85
C LEU A 131 5.34 -0.77 -1.44
N ALA A 132 4.24 -1.52 -1.28
CA ALA A 132 3.87 -2.09 0.01
C ALA A 132 4.86 -3.17 0.46
N GLY A 133 5.26 -4.05 -0.46
CA GLY A 133 6.32 -5.04 -0.20
C GLY A 133 7.65 -4.37 0.18
N ALA A 134 8.04 -3.33 -0.57
CA ALA A 134 9.26 -2.56 -0.29
C ALA A 134 9.20 -1.88 1.08
N ALA A 135 8.07 -1.25 1.44
CA ALA A 135 7.89 -0.59 2.74
C ALA A 135 8.08 -1.57 3.92
N VAL A 136 7.55 -2.78 3.79
CA VAL A 136 7.69 -3.84 4.80
C VAL A 136 9.15 -4.31 4.91
N VAL A 137 9.83 -4.52 3.79
CA VAL A 137 11.24 -4.92 3.77
C VAL A 137 12.14 -3.84 4.36
N VAL A 138 11.91 -2.57 4.01
CA VAL A 138 12.66 -1.41 4.53
C VAL A 138 12.46 -1.27 6.03
N MET A 139 11.21 -1.35 6.52
CA MET A 139 10.93 -1.30 7.96
C MET A 139 11.67 -2.41 8.69
N TRP A 140 11.62 -3.65 8.19
CA TRP A 140 12.31 -4.76 8.82
C TRP A 140 13.83 -4.53 8.87
N ALA A 141 14.42 -4.04 7.77
CA ALA A 141 15.85 -3.73 7.70
C ALA A 141 16.25 -2.62 8.68
N SER A 142 15.39 -1.62 8.90
CA SER A 142 15.63 -0.55 9.87
C SER A 142 15.59 -1.02 11.33
N THR A 143 14.79 -2.04 11.66
CA THR A 143 14.64 -2.54 13.03
C THR A 143 15.73 -3.52 13.49
N ARG A 144 16.64 -3.91 12.59
CA ARG A 144 17.74 -4.86 12.88
C ARG A 144 19.13 -4.21 13.02
N ARG A 145 19.23 -2.89 12.87
CA ARG A 145 20.44 -2.11 13.13
C ARG A 145 20.45 -1.67 14.58
#